data_AF-A0A8H3DB21-F1
#
_entry.id   AF-A0A8H3DB21-F1
#
_cell.length_a   1.000
_cell.length_b   1.000
_cell.length_c   1.000
_cell.angle_alpha   90.00
_cell.angle_beta   90.00
_cell.angle_gamma   90.00
#
_symmetry.space_group_name_H-M   'P 1'
#
loop_
_entity.id
_entity.type
_entity.pdbx_description
1 polymer ?
#
loop_
_entity_poly.entity_id
_entity_poly.type
_entity_poly.pdbx_seq_one_letter_code
_entity_poly.pdbx_strand_id
1 'polypeptide(L)'
;NLNPLAFFLIGTSGTSAQSSATNNYDYAYNSAVSPTTSPNVDAARVNTFYIGNMIHDYTYKYGFTGSAYNFQNDNNGKGGAGNDRVQISVQDWTGSNNANFATPADGQSGQMRMFTWTYTTPNRDGALENDIVIHEYGHGVSNRLTGGGTGRCLQTTEAGGMGEGWSDALADITEINSLNMADFTLGSFVTGMAGGIRSYPYSTNKATNPLTYGSLATLSEVHDIGEVWALIWHEIAASLLLKYGYNEDRFNTEGTGGNIVAMHLFIDAFQLQPCNPTFLTARDAIIQADANRYQGANKCLLWQAFAKRGLGTGATSAKADNTAVPSGC
;
A
#
# COMPACT_ATOMS: atom_id res chain seq x y z
N ASN A 1 6.42 2.19 -25.56
CA ASN A 1 7.39 3.15 -25.01
C ASN A 1 6.96 3.51 -23.61
N LEU A 2 7.47 2.77 -22.62
CA LEU A 2 7.34 3.12 -21.20
C LEU A 2 8.27 4.31 -20.95
N ASN A 3 7.70 5.51 -20.82
CA ASN A 3 8.42 6.67 -20.30
C ASN A 3 8.87 6.29 -18.87
N PRO A 4 10.13 6.45 -18.44
CA PRO A 4 10.54 6.11 -17.09
C PRO A 4 9.75 6.92 -16.04
N LEU A 5 9.08 6.23 -15.10
CA LEU A 5 8.08 6.81 -14.17
C LEU A 5 8.60 7.09 -12.76
N ALA A 6 9.81 6.60 -12.44
CA ALA A 6 10.54 6.90 -11.21
C ALA A 6 11.94 7.41 -11.54
N PHE A 7 12.46 8.42 -10.85
CA PHE A 7 13.83 8.91 -11.03
C PHE A 7 14.55 9.02 -9.70
N PHE A 8 15.85 8.66 -9.70
CA PHE A 8 16.73 8.91 -8.55
C PHE A 8 17.10 10.38 -8.46
N LEU A 9 16.95 10.94 -7.27
CA LEU A 9 17.55 12.21 -6.89
C LEU A 9 18.95 11.97 -6.31
N ILE A 10 19.97 12.64 -6.87
CA ILE A 10 21.27 12.81 -6.19
C ILE A 10 21.31 14.27 -5.73
N GLY A 11 20.99 14.51 -4.46
CA GLY A 11 20.83 15.89 -4.00
C GLY A 11 19.68 16.62 -4.70
N THR A 12 19.41 17.85 -4.26
CA THR A 12 18.14 18.57 -4.38
C THR A 12 17.62 18.93 -5.79
N SER A 13 18.12 18.38 -6.91
CA SER A 13 17.53 18.66 -8.24
C SER A 13 17.98 17.80 -9.42
N GLY A 14 18.76 16.72 -9.25
CA GLY A 14 19.30 15.96 -10.40
C GLY A 14 18.66 14.60 -10.59
N THR A 15 18.13 14.31 -11.78
CA THR A 15 17.84 12.93 -12.23
C THR A 15 19.16 12.16 -12.38
N SER A 16 19.26 10.95 -11.83
CA SER A 16 20.41 10.07 -12.11
C SER A 16 20.57 9.85 -13.62
N ALA A 17 21.78 10.06 -14.14
CA ALA A 17 22.13 9.65 -15.48
C ALA A 17 22.08 8.12 -15.60
N GLN A 18 21.81 7.62 -16.81
CA GLN A 18 21.92 6.20 -17.14
C GLN A 18 23.30 5.67 -16.71
N SER A 19 23.34 4.74 -15.77
CA SER A 19 24.58 4.19 -15.22
C SER A 19 25.19 3.06 -16.06
N SER A 20 24.47 2.57 -17.08
CA SER A 20 24.85 1.42 -17.90
C SER A 20 24.75 1.71 -19.40
N ALA A 21 25.88 1.60 -20.11
CA ALA A 21 25.98 1.85 -21.56
C ALA A 21 25.17 0.88 -22.44
N THR A 22 24.58 -0.18 -21.85
CA THR A 22 23.87 -1.25 -22.58
C THR A 22 22.44 -1.51 -22.05
N ASN A 23 21.88 -0.63 -21.21
CA ASN A 23 20.64 -0.92 -20.45
C ASN A 23 20.73 -2.22 -19.61
N ASN A 24 21.94 -2.63 -19.24
CA ASN A 24 22.15 -3.76 -18.34
C ASN A 24 22.21 -3.25 -16.90
N TYR A 25 21.13 -3.46 -16.14
CA TYR A 25 20.96 -3.00 -14.76
C TYR A 25 21.06 -4.17 -13.77
N ASP A 26 22.10 -4.99 -13.90
CA ASP A 26 22.36 -6.15 -13.04
C ASP A 26 23.52 -5.84 -12.09
N TYR A 27 23.19 -5.66 -10.80
CA TYR A 27 24.14 -5.33 -9.74
C TYR A 27 24.02 -6.34 -8.60
N ALA A 28 25.08 -7.13 -8.37
CA ALA A 28 25.08 -8.17 -7.35
C ALA A 28 25.12 -7.58 -5.93
N TYR A 29 24.02 -7.68 -5.20
CA TYR A 29 23.94 -7.28 -3.80
C TYR A 29 24.82 -8.17 -2.90
N ASN A 30 25.61 -7.56 -2.01
CA ASN A 30 26.43 -8.23 -1.01
C ASN A 30 25.97 -7.83 0.40
N SER A 31 25.28 -8.75 1.07
CA SER A 31 24.75 -8.55 2.43
C SER A 31 25.81 -8.52 3.53
N ALA A 32 27.07 -8.88 3.24
CA ALA A 32 28.16 -8.89 4.20
C ALA A 32 28.87 -7.52 4.36
N VAL A 33 28.54 -6.54 3.52
CA VAL A 33 29.14 -5.19 3.55
C VAL A 33 28.10 -4.10 3.75
N SER A 34 28.55 -2.89 4.09
CA SER A 34 27.69 -1.71 4.27
C SER A 34 26.76 -1.50 3.06
N PRO A 35 25.51 -1.05 3.26
CA PRO A 35 24.61 -0.71 2.15
C PRO A 35 25.15 0.43 1.29
N THR A 36 26.01 1.29 1.85
CA THR A 36 26.66 2.40 1.14
C THR A 36 27.86 1.98 0.28
N THR A 37 28.28 0.70 0.35
CA THR A 37 29.42 0.18 -0.42
C THR A 37 28.97 -0.25 -1.83
N SER A 38 29.69 0.14 -2.88
CA SER A 38 29.42 -0.36 -4.23
C SER A 38 29.62 -1.89 -4.31
N PRO A 39 28.72 -2.65 -4.96
CA PRO A 39 27.60 -2.19 -5.79
C PRO A 39 26.23 -2.12 -5.08
N ASN A 40 26.15 -2.21 -3.74
CA ASN A 40 24.88 -2.25 -3.00
C ASN A 40 24.00 -1.01 -3.25
N VAL A 41 24.60 0.17 -3.37
CA VAL A 41 23.87 1.41 -3.69
C VAL A 41 23.18 1.33 -5.06
N ASP A 42 23.84 0.72 -6.04
CA ASP A 42 23.29 0.59 -7.40
C ASP A 42 22.22 -0.51 -7.45
N ALA A 43 22.41 -1.61 -6.71
CA ALA A 43 21.39 -2.63 -6.53
C ALA A 43 20.12 -2.07 -5.87
N ALA A 44 20.27 -1.27 -4.81
CA ALA A 44 19.17 -0.59 -4.12
C ALA A 44 18.40 0.35 -5.07
N ARG A 45 19.12 1.15 -5.85
CA ARG A 45 18.52 2.01 -6.90
C ARG A 45 17.73 1.17 -7.91
N VAL A 46 18.34 0.17 -8.53
CA VAL A 46 17.63 -0.62 -9.54
C VAL A 46 16.39 -1.30 -8.94
N ASN A 47 16.50 -1.85 -7.73
CA ASN A 47 15.36 -2.47 -7.05
C ASN A 47 14.21 -1.49 -6.84
N THR A 48 14.46 -0.34 -6.21
CA THR A 48 13.41 0.64 -5.95
C THR A 48 12.80 1.22 -7.24
N PHE A 49 13.60 1.41 -8.29
CA PHE A 49 13.08 1.80 -9.60
C PHE A 49 12.16 0.74 -10.17
N TYR A 50 12.58 -0.54 -10.14
CA TYR A 50 11.77 -1.65 -10.62
C TYR A 50 10.44 -1.75 -9.84
N ILE A 51 10.50 -1.76 -8.50
CA ILE A 51 9.30 -1.87 -7.65
C ILE A 51 8.39 -0.67 -7.84
N GLY A 52 8.91 0.55 -7.90
CA GLY A 52 8.14 1.76 -8.16
C GLY A 52 7.40 1.76 -9.51
N ASN A 53 8.04 1.27 -10.58
CA ASN A 53 7.38 1.13 -11.88
C ASN A 53 6.40 -0.06 -11.90
N MET A 54 6.72 -1.17 -11.22
CA MET A 54 5.85 -2.34 -11.11
C MET A 54 4.54 -1.97 -10.38
N ILE A 55 4.63 -1.27 -9.25
CA ILE A 55 3.44 -0.86 -8.49
C ILE A 55 2.64 0.22 -9.21
N HIS A 56 3.30 1.11 -9.97
CA HIS A 56 2.60 2.00 -10.90
C HIS A 56 1.77 1.18 -11.89
N ASP A 57 2.37 0.24 -12.61
CA ASP A 57 1.68 -0.52 -13.66
C ASP A 57 0.57 -1.40 -13.07
N TYR A 58 0.81 -1.98 -11.90
CA TYR A 58 -0.18 -2.75 -11.17
C TYR A 58 -1.39 -1.88 -10.83
N THR A 59 -1.20 -0.78 -10.10
CA THR A 59 -2.31 0.10 -9.70
C THR A 59 -2.98 0.80 -10.90
N TYR A 60 -2.24 1.12 -11.96
CA TYR A 60 -2.78 1.66 -13.21
C TYR A 60 -3.80 0.72 -13.82
N LYS A 61 -3.48 -0.58 -13.91
CA LYS A 61 -4.37 -1.60 -14.49
C LYS A 61 -5.69 -1.68 -13.72
N TYR A 62 -5.66 -1.50 -12.40
CA TYR A 62 -6.86 -1.54 -11.55
C TYR A 62 -7.61 -0.21 -11.44
N GLY A 63 -7.14 0.87 -12.07
CA GLY A 63 -7.90 2.12 -12.19
C GLY A 63 -7.17 3.39 -11.73
N PHE A 64 -5.98 3.29 -11.14
CA PHE A 64 -5.16 4.46 -10.81
C PHE A 64 -4.44 4.99 -12.05
N THR A 65 -5.22 5.58 -12.95
CA THR A 65 -4.82 6.11 -14.25
C THR A 65 -4.60 7.62 -14.23
N GLY A 66 -4.15 8.22 -15.34
CA GLY A 66 -3.99 9.68 -15.45
C GLY A 66 -5.27 10.45 -15.11
N SER A 67 -6.43 10.05 -15.65
CA SER A 67 -7.73 10.64 -15.28
C SER A 67 -8.14 10.40 -13.82
N ALA A 68 -7.49 9.46 -13.13
CA ALA A 68 -7.64 9.20 -11.70
C ALA A 68 -6.41 9.67 -10.91
N TYR A 69 -5.71 10.69 -11.42
CA TYR A 69 -4.68 11.46 -10.72
C TYR A 69 -3.44 10.64 -10.35
N ASN A 70 -3.03 9.71 -11.21
CA ASN A 70 -1.81 8.95 -11.01
C ASN A 70 -0.54 9.78 -11.25
N PHE A 71 0.62 9.21 -10.92
CA PHE A 71 1.91 9.88 -11.08
C PHE A 71 2.57 9.50 -12.40
N GLN A 72 2.54 10.38 -13.39
CA GLN A 72 3.23 10.18 -14.67
C GLN A 72 3.81 11.48 -15.20
N ASN A 73 4.97 11.38 -15.87
CA ASN A 73 5.51 12.57 -16.54
C ASN A 73 4.61 13.02 -17.69
N ASP A 74 4.05 12.08 -18.43
CA ASP A 74 3.14 12.34 -19.55
C ASP A 74 1.95 11.37 -19.52
N ASN A 75 0.74 11.93 -19.47
CA ASN A 75 -0.51 11.17 -19.45
C ASN A 75 -0.97 10.72 -20.85
N ASN A 76 -0.24 11.06 -21.91
CA ASN A 76 -0.55 10.72 -23.30
C ASN A 76 -1.97 11.15 -23.71
N GLY A 77 -2.42 12.31 -23.21
CA GLY A 77 -3.76 12.83 -23.46
C GLY A 77 -4.91 12.06 -22.78
N LYS A 78 -4.63 11.15 -21.84
CA LYS A 78 -5.64 10.32 -21.14
C LYS A 78 -6.25 10.97 -19.89
N GLY A 79 -6.18 12.30 -19.77
CA GLY A 79 -6.70 13.05 -18.62
C GLY A 79 -5.71 13.20 -17.46
N GLY A 80 -6.11 13.97 -16.43
CA GLY A 80 -5.26 14.38 -15.31
C GLY A 80 -4.18 15.39 -15.70
N ALA A 81 -3.46 15.90 -14.70
CA ALA A 81 -2.29 16.75 -14.86
C ALA A 81 -1.01 15.91 -14.77
N GLY A 82 -0.24 15.85 -15.86
CA GLY A 82 1.06 15.17 -15.88
C GLY A 82 2.19 16.00 -15.26
N ASN A 83 3.44 15.72 -15.65
CA ASN A 83 4.67 16.26 -15.06
C ASN A 83 4.82 15.96 -13.57
N ASP A 84 4.25 14.85 -13.11
CA ASP A 84 4.10 14.57 -11.69
C ASP A 84 4.54 13.15 -11.30
N ARG A 85 5.42 12.55 -12.11
CA ARG A 85 6.13 11.30 -11.81
C ARG A 85 6.66 11.26 -10.36
N VAL A 86 6.76 10.06 -9.80
CA VAL A 86 7.35 9.86 -8.47
C VAL A 86 8.86 10.13 -8.54
N GLN A 87 9.37 10.92 -7.60
CA GLN A 87 10.79 11.13 -7.38
C GLN A 87 11.21 10.29 -6.19
N ILE A 88 12.21 9.42 -6.36
CA ILE A 88 12.64 8.50 -5.30
C ILE A 88 14.09 8.78 -4.91
N SER A 89 14.32 9.05 -3.63
CA SER A 89 15.65 9.19 -3.05
C SER A 89 16.01 7.89 -2.34
N VAL A 90 17.15 7.29 -2.68
CA VAL A 90 17.66 6.05 -2.08
C VAL A 90 18.84 6.38 -1.18
N GLN A 91 18.85 5.78 0.02
CA GLN A 91 19.79 6.11 1.10
C GLN A 91 19.76 7.61 1.42
N ASP A 92 18.55 8.17 1.48
CA ASP A 92 18.37 9.59 1.73
C ASP A 92 18.92 9.95 3.12
N TRP A 93 19.84 10.91 3.15
CA TRP A 93 20.61 11.26 4.34
C TRP A 93 19.79 12.03 5.39
N THR A 94 18.56 12.43 5.07
CA THR A 94 17.70 13.19 5.98
C THR A 94 17.08 12.32 7.07
N GLY A 95 17.22 11.00 7.00
CA GLY A 95 16.68 10.07 7.99
C GLY A 95 17.38 8.72 8.04
N SER A 96 16.92 7.89 8.97
CA SER A 96 17.33 6.49 9.17
C SER A 96 16.19 5.75 9.88
N ASN A 97 16.14 4.42 9.77
CA ASN A 97 15.13 3.57 10.44
C ASN A 97 13.69 3.97 10.12
N ASN A 98 13.45 4.45 8.90
CA ASN A 98 12.14 4.88 8.43
C ASN A 98 12.12 4.95 6.88
N ALA A 99 11.00 5.37 6.33
CA ALA A 99 10.87 5.94 4.99
C ALA A 99 9.77 7.03 5.04
N ASN A 100 9.45 7.65 3.92
CA ASN A 100 8.23 8.48 3.80
C ASN A 100 7.92 8.82 2.34
N PHE A 101 6.66 9.18 2.11
CA PHE A 101 6.16 9.65 0.84
C PHE A 101 5.38 10.97 1.00
N ALA A 102 5.82 12.02 0.31
CA ALA A 102 5.05 13.25 0.21
C ALA A 102 4.12 13.19 -1.01
N THR A 103 2.81 13.32 -0.77
CA THR A 103 1.78 13.36 -1.82
C THR A 103 1.21 14.77 -1.99
N PRO A 104 1.72 15.58 -2.94
CA PRO A 104 1.05 16.82 -3.33
C PRO A 104 -0.14 16.52 -4.26
N ALA A 105 -0.90 17.57 -4.59
CA ALA A 105 -2.00 17.47 -5.55
C ALA A 105 -1.53 17.02 -6.94
N ASP A 106 -2.48 16.58 -7.76
CA ASP A 106 -2.26 16.20 -9.17
C ASP A 106 -1.47 17.27 -9.95
N GLY A 107 -0.54 16.83 -10.79
CA GLY A 107 0.37 17.74 -11.51
C GLY A 107 1.62 18.17 -10.73
N GLN A 108 1.82 17.65 -9.52
CA GLN A 108 3.07 17.84 -8.75
C GLN A 108 3.66 16.48 -8.35
N SER A 109 4.97 16.30 -8.53
CA SER A 109 5.64 15.03 -8.24
C SER A 109 5.50 14.59 -6.79
N GLY A 110 5.09 13.33 -6.59
CA GLY A 110 5.27 12.64 -5.32
C GLY A 110 6.76 12.49 -4.99
N GLN A 111 7.13 12.55 -3.71
CA GLN A 111 8.52 12.39 -3.26
C GLN A 111 8.62 11.26 -2.26
N MET A 112 9.23 10.15 -2.67
CA MET A 112 9.56 9.01 -1.82
C MET A 112 11.00 9.12 -1.34
N ARG A 113 11.22 8.97 -0.03
CA ARG A 113 12.56 8.95 0.58
C ARG A 113 12.75 7.63 1.31
N MET A 114 13.66 6.81 0.79
CA MET A 114 14.06 5.54 1.39
C MET A 114 15.32 5.75 2.23
N PHE A 115 15.31 5.31 3.49
CA PHE A 115 16.45 5.45 4.39
C PHE A 115 17.17 4.13 4.65
N THR A 116 18.40 4.22 5.14
CA THR A 116 19.12 3.08 5.71
C THR A 116 18.63 2.77 7.12
N TRP A 117 18.73 1.50 7.54
CA TRP A 117 18.29 0.98 8.81
C TRP A 117 19.45 0.39 9.62
N THR A 118 19.48 0.66 10.91
CA THR A 118 20.62 0.43 11.82
C THR A 118 20.33 -0.66 12.88
N TYR A 119 19.31 -1.50 12.68
CA TYR A 119 18.98 -2.60 13.60
C TYR A 119 19.83 -3.85 13.42
N THR A 120 20.63 -3.91 12.35
CA THR A 120 21.44 -5.08 11.99
C THR A 120 22.90 -4.66 11.74
N THR A 121 23.81 -5.64 11.69
CA THR A 121 25.22 -5.41 11.36
C THR A 121 25.65 -6.38 10.25
N PRO A 122 26.05 -5.88 9.05
CA PRO A 122 25.98 -4.47 8.63
C PRO A 122 24.54 -3.94 8.60
N ASN A 123 24.40 -2.61 8.56
CA ASN A 123 23.11 -1.92 8.35
C ASN A 123 22.40 -2.46 7.09
N ARG A 124 21.08 -2.31 7.01
CA ARG A 124 20.29 -2.70 5.83
C ARG A 124 19.73 -1.48 5.12
N ASP A 125 19.48 -1.61 3.82
CA ASP A 125 18.91 -0.54 3.01
C ASP A 125 17.40 -0.73 2.88
N GLY A 126 16.59 0.26 3.28
CA GLY A 126 15.14 0.21 3.12
C GLY A 126 14.70 0.13 1.66
N ALA A 127 15.54 0.60 0.73
CA ALA A 127 15.31 0.49 -0.71
C ALA A 127 15.31 -0.96 -1.24
N LEU A 128 15.82 -1.91 -0.44
CA LEU A 128 15.83 -3.35 -0.75
C LEU A 128 14.72 -4.13 -0.01
N GLU A 129 13.92 -3.45 0.81
CA GLU A 129 12.71 -4.01 1.40
C GLU A 129 11.50 -3.60 0.57
N ASN A 130 11.00 -4.52 -0.25
CA ASN A 130 9.95 -4.21 -1.22
C ASN A 130 8.64 -3.79 -0.56
N ASP A 131 8.30 -4.36 0.60
CA ASP A 131 7.07 -4.04 1.30
C ASP A 131 7.03 -2.57 1.78
N ILE A 132 8.15 -2.00 2.24
CA ILE A 132 8.28 -0.58 2.59
C ILE A 132 8.17 0.29 1.33
N VAL A 133 8.83 -0.07 0.23
CA VAL A 133 8.73 0.71 -1.03
C VAL A 133 7.27 0.77 -1.51
N ILE A 134 6.55 -0.35 -1.43
CA ILE A 134 5.14 -0.43 -1.82
C ILE A 134 4.24 0.31 -0.83
N HIS A 135 4.51 0.21 0.47
CA HIS A 135 3.84 0.99 1.51
C HIS A 135 3.92 2.50 1.20
N GLU A 136 5.13 3.01 0.94
CA GLU A 136 5.32 4.43 0.62
C GLU A 136 4.55 4.84 -0.65
N TYR A 137 4.55 3.99 -1.68
CA TYR A 137 3.75 4.25 -2.87
C TYR A 137 2.24 4.22 -2.57
N GLY A 138 1.81 3.38 -1.63
CA GLY A 138 0.44 3.29 -1.13
C GLY A 138 -0.09 4.61 -0.55
N HIS A 139 0.77 5.41 0.10
CA HIS A 139 0.40 6.77 0.51
C HIS A 139 0.07 7.66 -0.68
N GLY A 140 0.83 7.53 -1.77
CA GLY A 140 0.59 8.22 -3.03
C GLY A 140 -0.78 7.85 -3.62
N VAL A 141 -1.06 6.55 -3.75
CA VAL A 141 -2.31 6.01 -4.29
C VAL A 141 -3.51 6.49 -3.47
N SER A 142 -3.47 6.27 -2.16
CA SER A 142 -4.60 6.57 -1.26
C SER A 142 -4.88 8.07 -1.16
N ASN A 143 -3.86 8.92 -1.07
CA ASN A 143 -4.04 10.38 -1.00
C ASN A 143 -4.45 11.01 -2.34
N ARG A 144 -4.01 10.47 -3.48
CA ARG A 144 -4.44 10.97 -4.81
C ARG A 144 -5.87 10.55 -5.11
N LEU A 145 -6.26 9.32 -4.82
CA LEU A 145 -7.62 8.86 -5.12
C LEU A 145 -8.65 9.44 -4.14
N THR A 146 -8.34 9.48 -2.83
CA THR A 146 -9.27 10.00 -1.83
C THR A 146 -9.47 11.50 -2.02
N GLY A 147 -10.71 11.92 -2.25
CA GLY A 147 -11.05 13.33 -2.47
C GLY A 147 -10.56 13.90 -3.80
N GLY A 148 -10.23 13.06 -4.79
CA GLY A 148 -10.13 13.44 -6.20
C GLY A 148 -8.91 14.30 -6.55
N GLY A 149 -7.70 13.82 -6.29
CA GLY A 149 -6.44 14.41 -6.76
C GLY A 149 -5.89 15.52 -5.87
N THR A 150 -6.52 15.81 -4.73
CA THR A 150 -6.09 16.90 -3.84
C THR A 150 -4.82 16.58 -3.05
N GLY A 151 -4.57 15.29 -2.77
CA GLY A 151 -3.48 14.87 -1.88
C GLY A 151 -3.67 15.30 -0.41
N ARG A 152 -4.89 15.67 0.00
CA ARG A 152 -5.17 16.34 1.29
C ARG A 152 -6.41 15.80 2.01
N CYS A 153 -6.81 14.57 1.72
CA CYS A 153 -8.05 14.00 2.25
C CYS A 153 -7.86 12.81 3.20
N LEU A 154 -6.64 12.57 3.68
CA LEU A 154 -6.34 11.64 4.76
C LEU A 154 -5.51 12.35 5.85
N GLN A 155 -6.11 13.33 6.53
CA GLN A 155 -5.40 14.29 7.38
C GLN A 155 -5.86 14.30 8.84
N THR A 156 -7.10 13.89 9.13
CA THR A 156 -7.52 13.65 10.52
C THR A 156 -6.81 12.42 11.06
N THR A 157 -6.66 12.29 12.37
CA THR A 157 -5.94 11.15 12.98
C THR A 157 -6.46 9.79 12.51
N GLU A 158 -7.79 9.59 12.49
CA GLU A 158 -8.37 8.34 12.03
C GLU A 158 -8.19 8.12 10.52
N ALA A 159 -8.34 9.17 9.70
CA ALA A 159 -8.15 9.06 8.26
C ALA A 159 -6.67 8.83 7.87
N GLY A 160 -5.76 9.53 8.54
CA GLY A 160 -4.31 9.35 8.40
C GLY A 160 -3.89 7.96 8.85
N GLY A 161 -4.46 7.44 9.93
CA GLY A 161 -4.21 6.07 10.36
C GLY A 161 -4.75 5.03 9.39
N MET A 162 -5.93 5.22 8.81
CA MET A 162 -6.32 4.37 7.68
C MET A 162 -5.36 4.54 6.49
N GLY A 163 -4.80 5.74 6.27
CA GLY A 163 -3.70 6.00 5.32
C GLY A 163 -2.53 5.04 5.47
N GLU A 164 -2.02 4.87 6.70
CA GLU A 164 -1.02 3.85 7.05
C GLU A 164 -1.53 2.43 6.74
N GLY A 165 -2.76 2.13 7.14
CA GLY A 165 -3.34 0.80 6.94
C GLY A 165 -3.60 0.43 5.46
N TRP A 166 -3.94 1.40 4.60
CA TRP A 166 -4.06 1.18 3.17
C TRP A 166 -2.69 0.92 2.53
N SER A 167 -1.65 1.62 2.98
CA SER A 167 -0.28 1.39 2.54
C SER A 167 0.21 -0.02 2.92
N ASP A 168 -0.02 -0.44 4.16
CA ASP A 168 0.29 -1.79 4.63
C ASP A 168 -0.53 -2.86 3.88
N ALA A 169 -1.83 -2.63 3.67
CA ALA A 169 -2.68 -3.54 2.92
C ALA A 169 -2.27 -3.67 1.45
N LEU A 170 -1.78 -2.60 0.81
CA LEU A 170 -1.26 -2.68 -0.56
C LEU A 170 0.00 -3.56 -0.60
N ALA A 171 0.92 -3.39 0.35
CA ALA A 171 2.10 -4.24 0.47
C ALA A 171 1.73 -5.72 0.68
N ASP A 172 0.82 -6.00 1.61
CA ASP A 172 0.31 -7.35 1.89
C ASP A 172 -0.36 -7.99 0.65
N ILE A 173 -1.26 -7.27 -0.03
CA ILE A 173 -1.92 -7.76 -1.26
C ILE A 173 -0.90 -8.10 -2.35
N THR A 174 0.19 -7.36 -2.48
CA THR A 174 1.21 -7.62 -3.50
C THR A 174 2.07 -8.86 -3.24
N GLU A 175 2.09 -9.36 -2.00
CA GLU A 175 2.79 -10.57 -1.60
C GLU A 175 1.91 -11.84 -1.70
N ILE A 176 0.61 -11.69 -2.00
CA ILE A 176 -0.27 -12.84 -2.25
C ILE A 176 0.24 -13.64 -3.45
N ASN A 177 0.66 -14.88 -3.19
CA ASN A 177 1.23 -15.79 -4.18
C ASN A 177 0.54 -17.16 -4.23
N SER A 178 -0.50 -17.37 -3.41
CA SER A 178 -1.22 -18.63 -3.34
C SER A 178 -2.65 -18.44 -2.80
N LEU A 179 -3.43 -19.53 -2.80
CA LEU A 179 -4.78 -19.56 -2.23
C LEU A 179 -4.78 -19.34 -0.70
N ASN A 180 -3.77 -19.89 -0.01
CA ASN A 180 -3.67 -19.79 1.43
C ASN A 180 -2.84 -18.55 1.76
N MET A 181 -3.52 -17.44 2.05
CA MET A 181 -2.86 -16.20 2.46
C MET A 181 -2.10 -16.45 3.76
N ALA A 182 -0.77 -16.33 3.70
CA ALA A 182 0.10 -16.47 4.85
C ALA A 182 -0.02 -15.25 5.77
N ASP A 183 0.34 -15.40 7.04
CA ASP A 183 0.51 -14.25 7.92
C ASP A 183 1.59 -13.32 7.34
N PHE A 184 1.34 -12.01 7.36
CA PHE A 184 2.23 -11.01 6.78
C PHE A 184 2.86 -10.14 7.87
N THR A 185 4.16 -9.85 7.73
CA THR A 185 4.90 -8.91 8.58
C THR A 185 5.62 -7.88 7.71
N LEU A 186 5.59 -6.62 8.13
CA LEU A 186 6.15 -5.50 7.39
C LEU A 186 7.57 -5.18 7.86
N GLY A 187 8.53 -5.00 6.95
CA GLY A 187 9.88 -4.51 7.28
C GLY A 187 10.75 -5.52 8.04
N SER A 188 10.49 -6.81 7.85
CA SER A 188 11.20 -7.88 8.56
C SER A 188 12.68 -7.96 8.17
N PHE A 189 13.02 -7.66 6.91
CA PHE A 189 14.40 -7.65 6.47
C PHE A 189 15.15 -6.46 7.09
N VAL A 190 14.71 -5.22 7.04
CA VAL A 190 15.47 -4.07 7.57
C VAL A 190 15.64 -4.10 9.08
N THR A 191 14.66 -4.67 9.79
CA THR A 191 14.73 -4.85 11.25
C THR A 191 15.59 -6.04 11.65
N GLY A 192 15.71 -7.06 10.80
CA GLY A 192 16.28 -8.35 11.19
C GLY A 192 15.43 -9.11 12.20
N MET A 193 14.15 -8.73 12.35
CA MET A 193 13.20 -9.32 13.28
C MET A 193 12.05 -9.94 12.49
N ALA A 194 11.75 -11.22 12.73
CA ALA A 194 10.67 -11.91 12.03
C ALA A 194 9.29 -11.24 12.20
N GLY A 195 9.07 -10.56 13.34
CA GLY A 195 7.83 -9.83 13.63
C GLY A 195 7.67 -8.50 12.88
N GLY A 196 8.72 -7.99 12.22
CA GLY A 196 8.65 -6.71 11.52
C GLY A 196 8.51 -5.50 12.45
N ILE A 197 7.89 -4.43 11.94
CA ILE A 197 7.76 -3.13 12.63
C ILE A 197 6.39 -2.89 13.29
N ARG A 198 5.39 -3.73 13.02
CA ARG A 198 4.02 -3.60 13.57
C ARG A 198 3.87 -4.45 14.84
N SER A 199 2.86 -4.15 15.64
CA SER A 199 2.62 -4.81 16.93
C SER A 199 2.32 -6.30 16.80
N TYR A 200 1.66 -6.69 15.71
CA TYR A 200 1.34 -8.09 15.38
C TYR A 200 1.47 -8.34 13.88
N PRO A 201 1.78 -9.58 13.44
CA PRO A 201 1.56 -9.98 12.05
C PRO A 201 0.11 -9.76 11.63
N TYR A 202 -0.15 -9.38 10.37
CA TYR A 202 -1.51 -9.47 9.83
C TYR A 202 -1.85 -10.94 9.63
N SER A 203 -2.91 -11.37 10.30
CA SER A 203 -3.29 -12.77 10.37
C SER A 203 -4.80 -12.88 10.49
N THR A 204 -5.38 -13.85 9.78
CA THR A 204 -6.79 -14.21 9.97
C THR A 204 -7.04 -14.91 11.32
N ASN A 205 -5.99 -15.28 12.06
CA ASN A 205 -6.10 -15.86 13.40
C ASN A 205 -6.14 -14.77 14.48
N LYS A 206 -7.24 -14.69 15.23
CA LYS A 206 -7.43 -13.70 16.32
C LYS A 206 -6.50 -13.90 17.52
N ALA A 207 -5.92 -15.09 17.68
CA ALA A 207 -4.90 -15.32 18.70
C ALA A 207 -3.54 -14.73 18.30
N THR A 208 -3.21 -14.76 17.00
CA THR A 208 -1.97 -14.15 16.46
C THR A 208 -2.07 -12.63 16.47
N ASN A 209 -3.20 -12.10 15.97
CA ASN A 209 -3.45 -10.67 15.96
C ASN A 209 -4.82 -10.39 16.62
N PRO A 210 -4.87 -9.85 17.84
CA PRO A 210 -6.11 -9.63 18.58
C PRO A 210 -6.79 -8.29 18.28
N LEU A 211 -6.22 -7.44 17.42
CA LEU A 211 -6.75 -6.10 17.17
C LEU A 211 -8.16 -6.12 16.56
N THR A 212 -8.96 -5.12 16.95
CA THR A 212 -10.34 -4.91 16.50
C THR A 212 -10.65 -3.42 16.39
N TYR A 213 -11.82 -3.07 15.84
CA TYR A 213 -12.35 -1.71 15.85
C TYR A 213 -12.41 -1.12 17.27
N GLY A 214 -12.66 -1.95 18.27
CA GLY A 214 -12.59 -1.63 19.70
C GLY A 214 -11.27 -1.01 20.14
N SER A 215 -10.15 -1.46 19.56
CA SER A 215 -8.81 -0.97 19.89
C SER A 215 -8.67 0.54 19.62
N LEU A 216 -9.39 1.09 18.64
CA LEU A 216 -9.35 2.51 18.28
C LEU A 216 -9.82 3.44 19.40
N ALA A 217 -10.50 2.93 20.43
CA ALA A 217 -10.92 3.72 21.58
C ALA A 217 -9.72 4.33 22.35
N THR A 218 -8.53 3.72 22.25
CA THR A 218 -7.34 4.15 22.98
C THR A 218 -6.14 4.52 22.10
N LEU A 219 -6.19 4.19 20.80
CA LEU A 219 -5.11 4.50 19.87
C LEU A 219 -5.17 5.96 19.41
N SER A 220 -4.02 6.62 19.39
CA SER A 220 -3.90 8.04 18.99
C SER A 220 -2.77 8.31 18.01
N GLU A 221 -2.03 7.26 17.64
CA GLU A 221 -0.92 7.28 16.69
C GLU A 221 -1.38 6.62 15.39
N VAL A 222 -0.99 7.16 14.24
CA VAL A 222 -1.57 6.79 12.94
C VAL A 222 -1.16 5.38 12.52
N HIS A 223 0.06 4.92 12.81
CA HIS A 223 0.49 3.58 12.47
C HIS A 223 -0.24 2.54 13.32
N ASP A 224 -0.41 2.78 14.63
CA ASP A 224 -1.20 1.88 15.50
C ASP A 224 -2.64 1.74 14.99
N ILE A 225 -3.26 2.86 14.59
CA ILE A 225 -4.60 2.88 13.98
C ILE A 225 -4.60 2.11 12.66
N GLY A 226 -3.56 2.29 11.84
CA GLY A 226 -3.36 1.63 10.56
C GLY A 226 -3.27 0.12 10.66
N GLU A 227 -2.66 -0.41 11.72
CA GLU A 227 -2.59 -1.85 11.97
C GLU A 227 -4.00 -2.49 12.00
N VAL A 228 -4.97 -1.81 12.61
CA VAL A 228 -6.36 -2.30 12.66
C VAL A 228 -6.99 -2.32 11.26
N TRP A 229 -6.74 -1.29 10.46
CA TRP A 229 -7.31 -1.19 9.11
C TRP A 229 -6.68 -2.18 8.13
N ALA A 230 -5.36 -2.32 8.14
CA ALA A 230 -4.63 -3.30 7.35
C ALA A 230 -5.05 -4.74 7.69
N LEU A 231 -5.23 -5.05 8.98
CA LEU A 231 -5.74 -6.34 9.43
C LEU A 231 -7.13 -6.66 8.87
N ILE A 232 -8.01 -5.67 8.78
CA ILE A 232 -9.34 -5.84 8.16
C ILE A 232 -9.20 -6.15 6.66
N TRP A 233 -8.30 -5.47 5.97
CA TRP A 233 -8.01 -5.76 4.56
C TRP A 233 -7.42 -7.15 4.35
N HIS A 234 -6.55 -7.62 5.24
CA HIS A 234 -6.05 -8.99 5.24
C HIS A 234 -7.19 -10.01 5.36
N GLU A 235 -8.17 -9.77 6.24
CA GLU A 235 -9.38 -10.61 6.37
C GLU A 235 -10.23 -10.60 5.09
N ILE A 236 -10.39 -9.43 4.44
CA ILE A 236 -11.12 -9.28 3.19
C ILE A 236 -10.43 -10.06 2.07
N ALA A 237 -9.13 -9.85 1.87
CA ALA A 237 -8.34 -10.50 0.83
C ALA A 237 -8.33 -12.03 1.00
N ALA A 238 -8.06 -12.52 2.21
CA ALA A 238 -8.09 -13.96 2.51
C ALA A 238 -9.48 -14.56 2.25
N SER A 239 -10.56 -13.88 2.64
CA SER A 239 -11.92 -14.37 2.41
C SER A 239 -12.26 -14.42 0.92
N LEU A 240 -11.85 -13.42 0.14
CA LEU A 240 -12.05 -13.38 -1.31
C LEU A 240 -11.24 -14.47 -2.01
N LEU A 241 -10.00 -14.72 -1.59
CA LEU A 241 -9.19 -15.84 -2.08
C LEU A 241 -9.89 -17.18 -1.84
N LEU A 242 -10.39 -17.42 -0.62
CA LEU A 242 -11.12 -18.64 -0.30
C LEU A 242 -12.37 -18.84 -1.17
N LYS A 243 -13.07 -17.75 -1.51
CA LYS A 243 -14.28 -17.82 -2.34
C LYS A 243 -13.98 -18.02 -3.83
N TYR A 244 -12.96 -17.35 -4.35
CA TYR A 244 -12.76 -17.20 -5.79
C TYR A 244 -11.49 -17.87 -6.33
N GLY A 245 -10.66 -18.44 -5.47
CA GLY A 245 -9.36 -18.95 -5.85
C GLY A 245 -8.29 -17.87 -5.96
N TYR A 246 -7.07 -18.26 -6.31
CA TYR A 246 -5.96 -17.36 -6.61
C TYR A 246 -5.72 -17.31 -8.12
N ASN A 247 -5.51 -16.12 -8.66
CA ASN A 247 -5.07 -15.94 -10.05
C ASN A 247 -3.58 -15.57 -10.07
N GLU A 248 -2.77 -16.40 -10.73
CA GLU A 248 -1.33 -16.21 -10.83
C GLU A 248 -0.94 -14.94 -11.61
N ASP A 249 -1.68 -14.61 -12.67
CA ASP A 249 -1.48 -13.36 -13.39
C ASP A 249 -2.23 -12.22 -12.70
N ARG A 250 -1.59 -11.61 -11.71
CA ARG A 250 -2.12 -10.44 -10.99
C ARG A 250 -2.38 -9.22 -11.89
N PHE A 251 -1.83 -9.15 -13.09
CA PHE A 251 -2.08 -8.05 -14.04
C PHE A 251 -3.28 -8.32 -14.95
N ASN A 252 -3.84 -9.52 -14.93
CA ASN A 252 -5.08 -9.84 -15.64
C ASN A 252 -6.30 -9.36 -14.85
N THR A 253 -6.65 -8.09 -15.02
CA THR A 253 -7.76 -7.43 -14.32
C THR A 253 -9.14 -7.96 -14.67
N GLU A 254 -9.28 -8.73 -15.76
CA GLU A 254 -10.52 -9.41 -16.13
C GLU A 254 -10.64 -10.80 -15.47
N GLY A 255 -9.60 -11.23 -14.75
CA GLY A 255 -9.60 -12.47 -14.01
C GLY A 255 -10.62 -12.48 -12.87
N THR A 256 -11.11 -13.66 -12.52
CA THR A 256 -12.12 -13.83 -11.46
C THR A 256 -11.52 -14.22 -10.11
N GLY A 257 -10.18 -14.30 -9.98
CA GLY A 257 -9.51 -14.72 -8.75
C GLY A 257 -9.72 -13.74 -7.61
N GLY A 258 -9.67 -14.23 -6.37
CA GLY A 258 -9.91 -13.44 -5.17
C GLY A 258 -8.94 -12.29 -4.99
N ASN A 259 -7.68 -12.45 -5.41
CA ASN A 259 -6.69 -11.37 -5.44
C ASN A 259 -7.06 -10.26 -6.44
N ILE A 260 -7.64 -10.62 -7.60
CA ILE A 260 -8.13 -9.64 -8.59
C ILE A 260 -9.35 -8.89 -8.04
N VAL A 261 -10.29 -9.62 -7.41
CA VAL A 261 -11.47 -9.02 -6.78
C VAL A 261 -11.06 -8.08 -5.64
N ALA A 262 -10.14 -8.51 -4.78
CA ALA A 262 -9.62 -7.70 -3.67
C ALA A 262 -8.99 -6.39 -4.18
N MET A 263 -8.14 -6.46 -5.21
CA MET A 263 -7.46 -5.27 -5.73
C MET A 263 -8.42 -4.29 -6.44
N HIS A 264 -9.45 -4.78 -7.15
CA HIS A 264 -10.51 -3.92 -7.68
C HIS A 264 -11.26 -3.19 -6.56
N LEU A 265 -11.69 -3.90 -5.51
CA LEU A 265 -12.37 -3.27 -4.38
C LEU A 265 -11.47 -2.29 -3.64
N PHE A 266 -10.17 -2.59 -3.53
CA PHE A 266 -9.18 -1.72 -2.92
C PHE A 266 -9.09 -0.37 -3.64
N ILE A 267 -8.95 -0.37 -4.96
CA ILE A 267 -8.84 0.87 -5.75
C ILE A 267 -10.18 1.61 -5.84
N ASP A 268 -11.29 0.91 -6.09
CA ASP A 268 -12.60 1.51 -6.30
C ASP A 268 -13.12 2.24 -5.05
N ALA A 269 -12.83 1.72 -3.86
CA ALA A 269 -13.32 2.29 -2.60
C ALA A 269 -12.84 3.73 -2.37
N PHE A 270 -11.63 4.08 -2.81
CA PHE A 270 -11.07 5.42 -2.59
C PHE A 270 -11.87 6.54 -3.28
N GLN A 271 -12.47 6.25 -4.45
CA GLN A 271 -13.27 7.22 -5.18
C GLN A 271 -14.67 7.41 -4.58
N LEU A 272 -15.10 6.47 -3.71
CA LEU A 272 -16.42 6.46 -3.08
C LEU A 272 -16.39 7.03 -1.66
N GLN A 273 -15.27 6.89 -0.96
CA GLN A 273 -15.15 7.39 0.41
C GLN A 273 -15.06 8.93 0.46
N PRO A 274 -15.62 9.57 1.49
CA PRO A 274 -15.55 11.02 1.64
C PRO A 274 -14.11 11.47 1.96
N CYS A 275 -13.85 12.78 1.83
CA CYS A 275 -12.62 13.38 2.33
C CYS A 275 -12.55 13.25 3.87
N ASN A 276 -11.39 12.86 4.40
CA ASN A 276 -11.16 12.51 5.80
C ASN A 276 -12.18 11.47 6.31
N PRO A 277 -12.23 10.28 5.71
CA PRO A 277 -13.16 9.25 6.11
C PRO A 277 -12.87 8.75 7.53
N THR A 278 -13.89 8.17 8.14
CA THR A 278 -13.78 7.28 9.30
C THR A 278 -13.78 5.82 8.82
N PHE A 279 -13.41 4.87 9.68
CA PHE A 279 -13.51 3.43 9.43
C PHE A 279 -14.93 3.04 8.97
N LEU A 280 -15.97 3.66 9.54
CA LEU A 280 -17.36 3.39 9.17
C LEU A 280 -17.64 3.80 7.72
N THR A 281 -17.28 5.03 7.35
CA THR A 281 -17.51 5.54 5.99
C THR A 281 -16.62 4.85 4.95
N ALA A 282 -15.40 4.47 5.32
CA ALA A 282 -14.51 3.71 4.44
C ALA A 282 -14.99 2.27 4.23
N ARG A 283 -15.48 1.60 5.29
CA ARG A 283 -16.16 0.30 5.19
C ARG A 283 -17.35 0.38 4.22
N ASP A 284 -18.20 1.38 4.40
CA ASP A 284 -19.40 1.54 3.59
C ASP A 284 -19.03 1.81 2.12
N ALA A 285 -17.94 2.54 1.87
CA ALA A 285 -17.38 2.74 0.52
C ALA A 285 -16.88 1.44 -0.13
N ILE A 286 -16.23 0.54 0.62
CA ILE A 286 -15.80 -0.78 0.12
C ILE A 286 -17.01 -1.66 -0.24
N ILE A 287 -18.06 -1.65 0.60
CA ILE A 287 -19.31 -2.37 0.30
C ILE A 287 -20.00 -1.76 -0.93
N GLN A 288 -19.98 -0.44 -1.07
CA GLN A 288 -20.53 0.25 -2.24
C GLN A 288 -19.71 -0.05 -3.51
N ALA A 289 -18.39 -0.20 -3.42
CA ALA A 289 -17.54 -0.64 -4.53
C ALA A 289 -17.97 -2.02 -5.03
N ASP A 290 -18.25 -2.96 -4.11
CA ASP A 290 -18.78 -4.28 -4.46
C ASP A 290 -20.17 -4.21 -5.09
N ALA A 291 -21.05 -3.35 -4.58
CA ALA A 291 -22.35 -3.10 -5.19
C ALA A 291 -22.24 -2.56 -6.63
N ASN A 292 -21.30 -1.64 -6.87
CA ASN A 292 -21.10 -1.02 -8.17
C ASN A 292 -20.48 -1.98 -9.19
N ARG A 293 -19.42 -2.70 -8.80
CA ARG A 293 -18.65 -3.55 -9.72
C ARG A 293 -19.23 -4.95 -9.86
N TYR A 294 -19.59 -5.56 -8.74
CA TYR A 294 -19.97 -6.98 -8.66
C TYR A 294 -21.44 -7.18 -8.29
N GLN A 295 -22.26 -6.12 -8.39
CA GLN A 295 -23.70 -6.17 -8.08
C GLN A 295 -23.98 -6.68 -6.65
N GLY A 296 -23.04 -6.46 -5.72
CA GLY A 296 -23.17 -6.87 -4.32
C GLY A 296 -22.92 -8.35 -4.06
N ALA A 297 -22.33 -9.08 -5.01
CA ALA A 297 -22.08 -10.52 -4.91
C ALA A 297 -21.20 -10.90 -3.71
N ASN A 298 -20.45 -9.96 -3.12
CA ASN A 298 -19.56 -10.21 -1.98
C ASN A 298 -20.05 -9.56 -0.69
N LYS A 299 -21.23 -8.93 -0.68
CA LYS A 299 -21.79 -8.22 0.48
C LYS A 299 -21.65 -9.00 1.79
N CYS A 300 -22.10 -10.26 1.85
CA CYS A 300 -22.05 -11.03 3.09
C CYS A 300 -20.62 -11.35 3.54
N LEU A 301 -19.76 -11.70 2.59
CA LEU A 301 -18.35 -11.98 2.86
C LEU A 301 -17.64 -10.72 3.41
N LEU A 302 -17.86 -9.57 2.79
CA LEU A 302 -17.29 -8.30 3.24
C LEU A 302 -17.78 -7.95 4.65
N TRP A 303 -19.09 -8.02 4.90
CA TRP A 303 -19.64 -7.78 6.23
C TRP A 303 -19.10 -8.75 7.29
N GLN A 304 -18.91 -10.02 6.95
CA GLN A 304 -18.31 -11.01 7.85
C GLN A 304 -16.85 -10.65 8.18
N ALA A 305 -16.05 -10.23 7.20
CA ALA A 305 -14.67 -9.81 7.43
C ALA A 305 -14.59 -8.59 8.36
N PHE A 306 -15.39 -7.55 8.10
CA PHE A 306 -15.49 -6.37 8.98
C PHE A 306 -15.98 -6.73 10.39
N ALA A 307 -17.05 -7.52 10.50
CA ALA A 307 -17.64 -7.91 11.77
C ALA A 307 -16.70 -8.80 12.61
N LYS A 308 -15.89 -9.65 11.98
CA LYS A 308 -14.87 -10.48 12.68
C LYS A 308 -13.88 -9.63 13.48
N ARG A 309 -13.61 -8.42 12.99
CA ARG A 309 -12.75 -7.40 13.60
C ARG A 309 -13.54 -6.26 14.23
N GLY A 310 -14.81 -6.48 14.57
CA GLY A 310 -15.61 -5.54 15.39
C GLY A 310 -16.23 -4.36 14.63
N LEU A 311 -16.11 -4.30 13.31
CA LEU A 311 -16.67 -3.22 12.47
C LEU A 311 -18.00 -3.62 11.79
N GLY A 312 -18.83 -4.39 12.50
CA GLY A 312 -20.13 -4.87 12.05
C GLY A 312 -21.20 -3.79 11.90
N THR A 313 -22.42 -4.18 11.54
CA THR A 313 -23.50 -3.27 11.13
C THR A 313 -23.93 -2.28 12.22
N GLY A 314 -23.73 -2.63 13.49
CA GLY A 314 -24.04 -1.77 14.64
C GLY A 314 -22.85 -0.98 15.18
N ALA A 315 -21.68 -1.01 14.51
CA ALA A 315 -20.53 -0.22 14.92
C ALA A 315 -20.83 1.29 14.81
N THR A 316 -20.39 2.07 15.81
CA THR A 316 -20.61 3.52 15.88
C THR A 316 -19.31 4.26 16.14
N SER A 317 -19.35 5.60 16.19
CA SER A 317 -18.20 6.43 16.54
C SER A 317 -17.71 6.22 17.98
N ALA A 318 -18.43 5.48 18.81
CA ALA A 318 -17.99 5.10 20.16
C ALA A 318 -16.83 4.08 20.17
N LYS A 319 -16.43 3.56 18.98
CA LYS A 319 -15.33 2.60 18.83
C LYS A 319 -15.50 1.37 19.75
N ALA A 320 -16.73 0.87 19.86
CA ALA A 320 -17.01 -0.40 20.52
C ALA A 320 -17.17 -1.49 19.47
N ASP A 321 -16.66 -2.68 19.78
CA ASP A 321 -16.79 -3.83 18.88
C ASP A 321 -18.25 -4.20 18.65
N ASN A 322 -18.61 -4.31 17.38
CA ASN A 322 -19.86 -4.87 16.93
C ASN A 322 -19.59 -6.00 15.94
N THR A 323 -20.09 -7.19 16.24
CA THR A 323 -19.88 -8.40 15.41
C THR A 323 -21.13 -8.76 14.61
N ALA A 324 -22.13 -7.88 14.55
CA ALA A 324 -23.36 -8.15 13.79
C ALA A 324 -23.12 -8.00 12.28
N VAL A 325 -23.80 -8.85 11.51
CA VAL A 325 -23.85 -8.82 10.05
C VAL A 325 -25.29 -8.54 9.59
N PRO A 326 -25.51 -8.07 8.35
CA PRO A 326 -26.86 -7.85 7.84
C PRO A 326 -27.69 -9.14 7.83
N SER A 327 -28.99 -9.03 8.04
CA SER A 327 -29.90 -10.18 7.91
C SER A 327 -29.83 -10.78 6.49
N GLY A 328 -29.76 -12.11 6.41
CA GLY A 328 -29.58 -12.84 5.14
C GLY A 328 -28.12 -13.09 4.78
N CYS A 329 -27.21 -12.54 5.58
CA CYS A 329 -25.88 -13.07 5.83
C CYS A 329 -25.92 -13.85 7.17
#